data_AF-A0A926L679-F1
#
_entry.id   AF-A0A926L679-F1
#
_cell.length_a   1.000
_cell.length_b   1.000
_cell.length_c   1.000
_cell.angle_alpha   90.00
_cell.angle_beta   90.00
_cell.angle_gamma   90.00
#
_symmetry.space_group_name_H-M   'P 1'
#
loop_
_entity.id
_entity.type
_entity.pdbx_description
1 polymer ?
#
loop_
_entity_poly.entity_id
_entity_poly.type
_entity_poly.pdbx_seq_one_letter_code
_entity_poly.pdbx_strand_id
1 'polypeptide(L)'
;PGADLSRTVGWFTSLYPVAVDPGAHDTDPGTALKTVKEQLRAVPDKGIGYGLLRHLNPGTAPELAGRPEPQIGFNYLGRFEAAGTAAERAEDWAAPPEATETLGSGGHEQRPLTHALGLSAVAQDRPDGVHLVAIWSWPGALFTEQEIGDLADLWFRELTALAQCAERPEAGGLTPSDVDLLQLSQDEIDEFESDLS
;
A
#
# COMPACT_ATOMS: atom_id res chain seq x y z
N PRO A 1 13.92 20.52 -7.42
CA PRO A 1 12.60 20.44 -6.73
C PRO A 1 11.63 21.47 -7.35
N GLY A 2 10.45 21.04 -7.83
CA GLY A 2 9.47 21.96 -8.43
C GLY A 2 9.17 21.79 -9.92
N ALA A 3 9.40 20.60 -10.51
CA ALA A 3 8.81 20.29 -11.81
C ALA A 3 7.36 19.86 -11.61
N ASP A 4 6.41 20.56 -12.25
CA ASP A 4 5.01 20.12 -12.30
C ASP A 4 4.88 18.98 -13.31
N LEU A 5 4.70 17.77 -12.78
CA LEU A 5 4.52 16.54 -13.56
C LEU A 5 3.07 16.05 -13.55
N SER A 6 2.13 16.83 -13.02
CA SER A 6 0.73 16.43 -12.83
C SER A 6 0.01 15.99 -14.10
N ARG A 7 0.50 16.44 -15.27
CA ARG A 7 -0.05 16.11 -16.61
C ARG A 7 0.98 15.46 -17.53
N THR A 8 2.06 14.90 -16.98
CA THR A 8 3.10 14.23 -17.77
C THR A 8 2.85 12.74 -17.82
N VAL A 9 2.80 12.18 -19.03
CA VAL A 9 2.72 10.73 -19.23
C VAL A 9 4.13 10.15 -19.25
N GLY A 10 4.36 9.16 -18.39
CA GLY A 10 5.64 8.48 -18.25
C GLY A 10 5.58 7.45 -17.13
N TRP A 11 6.63 6.63 -17.00
CA TRP A 11 6.73 5.67 -15.90
C TRP A 11 7.39 6.32 -14.68
N PHE A 12 6.58 6.81 -13.75
CA PHE A 12 7.01 7.52 -12.54
C PHE A 12 6.98 6.68 -11.26
N THR A 13 6.77 5.36 -11.37
CA THR A 13 6.72 4.46 -10.21
C THR A 13 8.08 4.45 -9.50
N SER A 14 8.06 4.72 -8.19
CA SER A 14 9.21 4.51 -7.32
C SER A 14 9.02 3.23 -6.52
N LEU A 15 10.11 2.47 -6.35
CA LEU A 15 10.15 1.30 -5.48
C LEU A 15 11.20 1.54 -4.39
N TYR A 16 10.83 1.24 -3.15
CA TYR A 16 11.72 1.31 -2.00
C TYR A 16 11.31 0.26 -0.96
N PRO A 17 12.29 -0.34 -0.25
CA PRO A 17 12.00 -1.31 0.79
C PRO A 17 11.41 -0.61 2.02
N VAL A 18 10.46 -1.28 2.68
CA VAL A 18 9.94 -0.91 3.99
C VAL A 18 9.94 -2.16 4.86
N ALA A 19 10.41 -2.02 6.09
CA ALA A 19 10.19 -3.02 7.13
C ALA A 19 8.92 -2.61 7.88
N VAL A 20 7.89 -3.46 7.83
CA VAL A 20 6.63 -3.26 8.53
C VAL A 20 6.64 -4.14 9.77
N ASP A 21 6.49 -3.52 10.93
CA ASP A 21 6.35 -4.19 12.22
C ASP A 21 5.08 -3.68 12.90
N PRO A 22 3.97 -4.43 12.85
CA PRO A 22 2.71 -4.04 13.49
C PRO A 22 2.71 -4.26 15.01
N GLY A 23 3.81 -4.74 15.59
CA GLY A 23 3.88 -5.14 17.00
C GLY A 23 3.55 -6.61 17.23
N ALA A 24 3.22 -6.96 18.48
CA ALA A 24 2.87 -8.32 18.84
C ALA A 24 1.55 -8.76 18.19
N HIS A 25 1.35 -10.06 17.98
CA HIS A 25 0.15 -10.60 17.30
C HIS A 25 -1.17 -10.23 17.98
N ASP A 26 -1.18 -10.00 19.28
CA ASP A 26 -2.34 -9.61 20.09
C ASP A 26 -2.48 -8.09 20.27
N THR A 27 -1.68 -7.30 19.56
CA THR A 27 -1.75 -5.83 19.57
C THR A 27 -3.10 -5.37 19.03
N ASP A 28 -3.69 -4.36 19.67
CA ASP A 28 -4.94 -3.76 19.19
C ASP A 28 -4.78 -3.24 17.74
N PRO A 29 -5.74 -3.50 16.83
CA PRO A 29 -5.64 -3.07 15.43
C PRO A 29 -5.40 -1.57 15.25
N GLY A 30 -5.96 -0.72 16.11
CA GLY A 30 -5.75 0.73 16.06
C GLY A 30 -4.32 1.10 16.41
N THR A 31 -3.75 0.48 17.45
CA THR A 31 -2.33 0.65 17.81
C THR A 31 -1.41 0.19 16.69
N ALA A 32 -1.62 -1.01 16.16
CA ALA A 32 -0.83 -1.55 15.04
C ALA A 32 -0.86 -0.62 13.82
N LEU A 33 -2.04 -0.06 13.50
CA LEU A 33 -2.20 0.89 12.40
C LEU A 33 -1.41 2.20 12.64
N LYS A 34 -1.46 2.75 13.86
CA LYS A 34 -0.69 3.94 14.24
C LYS A 34 0.82 3.67 14.13
N THR A 35 1.30 2.53 14.63
CA THR A 35 2.70 2.12 14.54
C THR A 35 3.18 2.03 13.08
N VAL A 36 2.43 1.33 12.22
CA VAL A 36 2.78 1.20 10.80
C VAL A 36 2.67 2.55 10.06
N LYS A 37 1.70 3.40 10.41
CA LYS A 37 1.61 4.78 9.90
C LYS A 37 2.91 5.54 10.17
N GLU A 38 3.42 5.51 11.39
CA GLU A 38 4.66 6.21 11.76
C GLU A 38 5.90 5.63 11.05
N GLN A 39 5.99 4.29 10.93
CA GLN A 39 7.07 3.64 10.16
C GLN A 39 7.08 4.12 8.70
N LEU A 40 5.92 4.23 8.07
CA LEU A 40 5.80 4.71 6.69
C LEU A 40 6.08 6.22 6.57
N ARG A 41 5.69 7.01 7.58
CA ARG A 41 5.91 8.47 7.60
C ARG A 41 7.37 8.85 7.88
N ALA A 42 8.12 8.00 8.57
CA ALA A 42 9.55 8.18 8.78
C ALA A 42 10.37 8.11 7.48
N VAL A 43 9.81 7.56 6.39
CA VAL A 43 10.49 7.48 5.09
C VAL A 43 10.46 8.84 4.38
N PRO A 44 11.62 9.46 4.10
CA PRO A 44 11.68 10.76 3.42
C PRO A 44 11.10 10.70 2.02
N ASP A 45 10.27 11.69 1.65
CA ASP A 45 9.73 11.89 0.30
C ASP A 45 9.15 10.63 -0.34
N LYS A 46 8.51 9.76 0.47
CA LYS A 46 7.96 8.47 0.02
C LYS A 46 8.99 7.60 -0.71
N GLY A 47 10.24 7.63 -0.24
CA GLY A 47 11.30 6.74 -0.70
C GLY A 47 11.85 7.01 -2.09
N ILE A 48 11.48 8.12 -2.74
CA ILE A 48 11.89 8.43 -4.12
C ILE A 48 13.42 8.41 -4.32
N GLY A 49 14.17 8.80 -3.30
CA GLY A 49 15.64 8.81 -3.32
C GLY A 49 16.28 7.43 -3.34
N TYR A 50 15.57 6.37 -2.90
CA TYR A 50 16.16 5.04 -2.76
C TYR A 50 16.66 4.50 -4.09
N GLY A 51 15.85 4.53 -5.15
CA GLY A 51 16.26 4.05 -6.47
C GLY A 51 17.47 4.83 -7.04
N LEU A 52 17.54 6.13 -6.78
CA LEU A 52 18.67 6.98 -7.18
C LEU A 52 19.95 6.55 -6.45
N LEU A 53 19.87 6.31 -5.14
CA LEU A 53 21.02 5.88 -4.34
C LEU A 53 21.45 4.44 -4.64
N ARG A 54 20.47 3.55 -4.86
CA ARG A 54 20.69 2.12 -5.10
C ARG A 54 21.26 1.82 -6.48
N HIS A 55 20.88 2.60 -7.50
CA HIS A 55 21.21 2.29 -8.90
C HIS A 55 22.05 3.36 -9.61
N LEU A 56 21.98 4.64 -9.21
CA LEU A 56 22.57 5.74 -9.98
C LEU A 56 23.73 6.44 -9.27
N ASN A 57 23.94 6.20 -7.98
CA ASN A 57 25.02 6.80 -7.20
C ASN A 57 26.20 5.81 -7.03
N PRO A 58 27.37 6.07 -7.65
CA PRO A 58 28.52 5.16 -7.57
C PRO A 58 29.07 4.92 -6.16
N GLY A 59 28.86 5.86 -5.23
CA GLY A 59 29.32 5.76 -3.85
C GLY A 59 28.43 4.88 -2.98
N THR A 60 27.11 4.91 -3.18
CA THR A 60 26.14 4.14 -2.37
C THR A 60 25.68 2.85 -3.02
N ALA A 61 25.72 2.75 -4.36
CA ALA A 61 25.20 1.60 -5.09
C ALA A 61 25.84 0.25 -4.68
N PRO A 62 27.16 0.12 -4.48
CA PRO A 62 27.76 -1.16 -4.08
C PRO A 62 27.27 -1.64 -2.72
N GLU A 63 27.13 -0.74 -1.76
CA GLU A 63 26.65 -1.09 -0.42
C GLU A 63 25.18 -1.51 -0.45
N LEU A 64 24.33 -0.72 -1.12
CA LEU A 64 22.91 -0.99 -1.21
C LEU A 64 22.60 -2.23 -2.07
N ALA A 65 23.49 -2.60 -3.00
CA ALA A 65 23.38 -3.83 -3.78
C ALA A 65 23.62 -5.10 -2.97
N GLY A 66 24.37 -5.03 -1.87
CA GLY A 66 24.59 -6.16 -0.97
C GLY A 66 23.47 -6.37 0.06
N ARG A 67 22.46 -5.49 0.10
CA ARG A 67 21.35 -5.60 1.05
C ARG A 67 20.32 -6.64 0.58
N PRO A 68 19.59 -7.29 1.51
CA PRO A 68 18.51 -8.20 1.15
C PRO A 68 17.44 -7.52 0.29
N GLU A 69 16.92 -8.24 -0.70
CA GLU A 69 15.81 -7.78 -1.53
C GLU A 69 14.47 -8.18 -0.89
N PRO A 70 13.46 -7.28 -0.87
CA PRO A 70 12.13 -7.63 -0.40
C PRO A 70 11.54 -8.80 -1.20
N GLN A 71 10.96 -9.77 -0.50
CA GLN A 71 10.31 -10.91 -1.14
C GLN A 71 8.85 -10.62 -1.54
N ILE A 72 8.26 -9.57 -0.97
CA ILE A 72 6.88 -9.16 -1.21
C ILE A 72 6.88 -7.78 -1.87
N GLY A 73 6.21 -7.67 -3.02
CA GLY A 73 5.91 -6.41 -3.69
C GLY A 73 4.48 -5.99 -3.39
N PHE A 74 4.28 -4.73 -2.99
CA PHE A 74 2.95 -4.17 -2.76
C PHE A 74 2.74 -2.91 -3.60
N ASN A 75 1.55 -2.78 -4.21
CA ASN A 75 1.18 -1.58 -4.96
C ASN A 75 -0.30 -1.25 -4.75
N TYR A 76 -0.61 -0.03 -4.33
CA TYR A 76 -1.99 0.48 -4.32
C TYR A 76 -2.19 1.41 -5.51
N LEU A 77 -3.03 0.98 -6.45
CA LEU A 77 -3.27 1.68 -7.72
C LEU A 77 -4.13 2.93 -7.55
N GLY A 78 -4.84 3.05 -6.44
CA GLY A 78 -5.80 4.12 -6.18
C GLY A 78 -7.25 3.67 -6.34
N ARG A 79 -8.13 4.64 -6.59
CA ARG A 79 -9.56 4.45 -6.76
C ARG A 79 -9.98 4.78 -8.18
N PHE A 80 -10.72 3.88 -8.82
CA PHE A 80 -11.20 4.03 -10.19
C PHE A 80 -12.69 3.68 -10.27
N GLU A 81 -13.38 4.20 -11.27
CA GLU A 81 -14.71 3.68 -11.63
C GLU A 81 -14.57 2.25 -12.17
N ALA A 82 -15.49 1.37 -11.78
CA ALA A 82 -15.52 0.02 -12.33
C ALA A 82 -15.88 0.06 -13.83
N ALA A 83 -15.39 -0.94 -14.55
CA ALA A 83 -15.77 -1.15 -15.94
C ALA A 83 -17.29 -1.30 -16.07
N GLY A 84 -17.89 -0.62 -17.06
CA GLY A 84 -19.33 -0.66 -17.33
C GLY A 84 -20.24 0.14 -16.39
N THR A 85 -19.70 0.92 -15.45
CA THR A 85 -20.50 1.73 -14.50
C THR A 85 -20.46 3.23 -14.79
N ALA A 86 -19.79 3.64 -15.87
CA ALA A 86 -19.71 5.03 -16.29
C ALA A 86 -21.13 5.58 -16.53
N ALA A 87 -21.60 6.43 -15.63
CA ALA A 87 -22.92 7.04 -15.71
C ALA A 87 -23.03 7.93 -16.96
N GLU A 88 -23.93 7.57 -17.88
CA GLU A 88 -24.63 8.36 -18.92
C GLU A 88 -23.82 9.35 -19.80
N ARG A 89 -22.51 9.56 -19.60
CA ARG A 89 -21.72 10.57 -20.33
C ARG A 89 -20.69 9.98 -21.29
N ALA A 90 -20.49 8.66 -21.31
CA ALA A 90 -19.43 8.04 -22.10
C ALA A 90 -19.80 6.63 -22.59
N GLU A 91 -20.99 6.45 -23.17
CA GLU A 91 -21.36 5.17 -23.82
C GLU A 91 -20.36 4.76 -24.93
N ASP A 92 -19.65 5.72 -25.53
CA ASP A 92 -18.63 5.46 -26.56
C ASP A 92 -17.26 5.03 -26.01
N TRP A 93 -16.97 5.23 -24.71
CA TRP A 93 -15.64 4.98 -24.11
C TRP A 93 -15.73 4.33 -22.71
N ALA A 94 -16.57 3.31 -22.56
CA ALA A 94 -16.60 2.50 -21.34
C ALA A 94 -15.42 1.51 -21.31
N ALA A 95 -14.79 1.36 -20.14
CA ALA A 95 -13.84 0.27 -19.95
C ALA A 95 -14.58 -1.08 -20.06
N PRO A 96 -14.05 -2.05 -20.82
CA PRO A 96 -14.68 -3.34 -20.94
C PRO A 96 -14.59 -4.10 -19.61
N PRO A 97 -15.52 -5.03 -19.31
CA PRO A 97 -15.59 -5.74 -18.02
C PRO A 97 -14.25 -6.36 -17.60
N GLU A 98 -13.50 -6.91 -18.56
CA GLU A 98 -12.18 -7.52 -18.39
C GLU A 98 -11.05 -6.52 -18.06
N ALA A 99 -11.27 -5.20 -18.19
CA ALA A 99 -10.24 -4.20 -17.92
C ALA A 99 -9.73 -4.23 -16.48
N THR A 100 -10.56 -4.70 -15.54
CA THR A 100 -10.18 -4.89 -14.13
C THR A 100 -9.04 -5.92 -13.99
N GLU A 101 -9.03 -6.96 -14.81
CA GLU A 101 -8.00 -8.01 -14.79
C GLU A 101 -6.66 -7.47 -15.31
N THR A 102 -6.72 -6.49 -16.23
CA THR A 102 -5.55 -5.89 -16.89
C THR A 102 -4.81 -4.88 -16.02
N LEU A 103 -5.47 -4.24 -15.05
CA LEU A 103 -4.87 -3.19 -14.20
C LEU A 103 -3.77 -3.71 -13.26
N GLY A 104 -3.68 -5.04 -13.05
CA GLY A 104 -2.60 -5.69 -12.28
C GLY A 104 -1.87 -6.80 -13.03
N SER A 105 -2.41 -7.32 -14.14
CA SER A 105 -1.90 -8.52 -14.84
C SER A 105 -1.06 -8.21 -16.09
N GLY A 106 -0.48 -7.01 -16.22
CA GLY A 106 0.36 -6.64 -17.36
C GLY A 106 1.66 -7.46 -17.55
N GLY A 107 1.85 -8.54 -16.78
CA GLY A 107 2.93 -9.49 -16.95
C GLY A 107 2.62 -10.50 -18.03
N HIS A 108 3.35 -10.45 -19.15
CA HIS A 108 3.48 -11.62 -20.03
C HIS A 108 3.96 -12.82 -19.20
N GLU A 109 3.41 -14.02 -19.44
CA GLU A 109 3.74 -15.30 -18.79
C GLU A 109 5.25 -15.64 -18.76
N GLN A 110 6.08 -14.92 -19.51
CA GLN A 110 7.52 -15.13 -19.62
C GLN A 110 8.38 -14.10 -18.88
N ARG A 111 7.80 -13.11 -18.18
CA ARG A 111 8.60 -12.18 -17.38
C ARG A 111 8.93 -12.79 -16.02
N PRO A 112 10.21 -12.78 -15.59
CA PRO A 112 10.54 -13.11 -14.21
C PRO A 112 9.78 -12.15 -13.28
N LEU A 113 9.06 -12.71 -12.30
CA LEU A 113 8.51 -11.89 -11.23
C LEU A 113 9.67 -11.29 -10.43
N THR A 114 9.58 -9.99 -10.13
CA THR A 114 10.62 -9.25 -9.41
C THR A 114 10.61 -9.56 -7.91
N HIS A 115 9.48 -10.08 -7.40
CA HIS A 115 9.27 -10.46 -6.01
C HIS A 115 8.71 -11.89 -5.99
N ALA A 116 8.93 -12.62 -4.90
CA ALA A 116 8.37 -13.96 -4.72
C ALA A 116 6.85 -13.93 -4.65
N LEU A 117 6.29 -12.86 -4.07
CA LEU A 117 4.85 -12.59 -3.99
C LEU A 117 4.59 -11.13 -4.34
N GLY A 118 3.64 -10.86 -5.22
CA GLY A 118 3.18 -9.52 -5.55
C GLY A 118 1.70 -9.34 -5.23
N LEU A 119 1.36 -8.23 -4.58
CA LEU A 119 0.01 -7.82 -4.24
C LEU A 119 -0.26 -6.42 -4.82
N SER A 120 -1.22 -6.32 -5.74
CA SER A 120 -1.75 -5.03 -6.21
C SER A 120 -3.18 -4.85 -5.73
N ALA A 121 -3.47 -3.72 -5.10
CA ALA A 121 -4.80 -3.39 -4.60
C ALA A 121 -5.39 -2.19 -5.34
N VAL A 122 -6.69 -2.22 -5.59
CA VAL A 122 -7.44 -1.14 -6.24
C VAL A 122 -8.83 -1.00 -5.63
N ALA A 123 -9.25 0.23 -5.33
CA ALA A 123 -10.62 0.51 -4.95
C ALA A 123 -11.45 0.80 -6.20
N GLN A 124 -12.62 0.18 -6.31
CA GLN A 124 -13.50 0.31 -7.46
C GLN A 124 -14.85 0.86 -7.04
N ASP A 125 -15.27 1.95 -7.67
CA ASP A 125 -16.63 2.46 -7.55
C ASP A 125 -17.56 1.57 -8.39
N ARG A 126 -18.45 0.84 -7.71
CA ARG A 126 -19.48 -0.02 -8.29
C ARG A 126 -20.87 0.49 -7.91
N PRO A 127 -21.95 0.05 -8.59
CA PRO A 127 -23.30 0.52 -8.27
C PRO A 127 -23.76 0.14 -6.85
N ASP A 128 -23.19 -0.92 -6.28
CA ASP A 128 -23.46 -1.43 -4.94
C ASP A 128 -22.51 -0.88 -3.86
N GLY A 129 -21.49 -0.09 -4.23
CA GLY A 129 -20.59 0.56 -3.29
C GLY A 129 -19.14 0.59 -3.77
N VAL A 130 -18.22 0.90 -2.86
CA VAL A 130 -16.77 0.84 -3.12
C VAL A 130 -16.27 -0.56 -2.80
N HIS A 131 -15.66 -1.23 -3.77
CA HIS A 131 -15.09 -2.56 -3.60
C HIS A 131 -13.58 -2.51 -3.68
N LEU A 132 -12.90 -3.03 -2.66
CA LEU A 132 -11.47 -3.26 -2.71
C LEU A 132 -11.20 -4.58 -3.44
N VAL A 133 -10.41 -4.51 -4.51
CA VAL A 133 -9.97 -5.68 -5.28
C VAL A 133 -8.48 -5.87 -5.05
N ALA A 134 -8.07 -7.09 -4.70
CA ALA A 134 -6.68 -7.49 -4.54
C ALA A 134 -6.29 -8.49 -5.62
N ILE A 135 -5.20 -8.19 -6.32
CA ILE A 135 -4.64 -9.00 -7.38
C ILE A 135 -3.31 -9.57 -6.87
N TRP A 136 -3.27 -10.89 -6.74
CA TRP A 136 -2.12 -11.63 -6.25
C TRP A 136 -1.36 -12.24 -7.43
N SER A 137 -0.02 -12.18 -7.36
CA SER A 137 0.87 -12.73 -8.39
C SER A 137 2.01 -13.48 -7.73
N TRP A 138 2.28 -14.69 -8.20
CA TRP A 138 3.31 -15.55 -7.63
C TRP A 138 3.81 -16.58 -8.65
N PRO A 139 5.05 -17.08 -8.53
CA PRO A 139 5.48 -18.24 -9.28
C PRO A 139 4.79 -19.50 -8.73
N GLY A 140 4.09 -20.27 -9.58
CA GLY A 140 3.44 -21.52 -9.16
C GLY A 140 4.40 -22.61 -8.65
N ALA A 141 5.72 -22.42 -8.83
CA ALA A 141 6.75 -23.28 -8.24
C ALA A 141 7.07 -22.93 -6.78
N LEU A 142 6.71 -21.74 -6.29
CA LEU A 142 6.95 -21.29 -4.92
C LEU A 142 5.72 -21.41 -4.03
N PHE A 143 4.53 -21.15 -4.58
CA PHE A 143 3.27 -21.17 -3.83
C PHE A 143 2.15 -21.82 -4.64
N THR A 144 1.29 -22.54 -3.95
CA THR A 144 0.05 -23.09 -4.48
C THR A 144 -1.08 -22.06 -4.45
N GLU A 145 -2.09 -22.26 -5.29
CA GLU A 145 -3.30 -21.42 -5.27
C GLU A 145 -4.01 -21.46 -3.91
N GLN A 146 -4.00 -22.61 -3.23
CA GLN A 146 -4.59 -22.74 -1.90
C GLN A 146 -3.86 -21.88 -0.86
N GLU A 147 -2.52 -21.92 -0.83
CA GLU A 147 -1.73 -21.12 0.12
C GLU A 147 -1.96 -19.62 -0.07
N ILE A 148 -2.07 -19.17 -1.33
CA ILE A 148 -2.37 -17.77 -1.64
C ILE A 148 -3.82 -17.43 -1.32
N GLY A 149 -4.76 -18.36 -1.53
CA GLY A 149 -6.16 -18.20 -1.12
C GLY A 149 -6.29 -18.01 0.39
N ASP A 150 -5.62 -18.86 1.18
CA ASP A 150 -5.63 -18.76 2.64
C ASP A 150 -5.02 -17.42 3.12
N LEU A 151 -3.96 -16.97 2.47
CA LEU A 151 -3.34 -15.67 2.75
C LEU A 151 -4.26 -14.50 2.37
N ALA A 152 -4.96 -14.59 1.23
CA ALA A 152 -5.90 -13.57 0.79
C ALA A 152 -7.08 -13.45 1.76
N ASP A 153 -7.63 -14.57 2.23
CA ASP A 153 -8.70 -14.61 3.22
C ASP A 153 -8.26 -14.01 4.56
N LEU A 154 -7.04 -14.35 5.02
CA LEU A 154 -6.43 -13.72 6.19
C LEU A 154 -6.30 -12.19 5.99
N TRP A 155 -5.77 -11.76 4.85
CA TRP A 155 -5.56 -10.34 4.55
C TRP A 155 -6.88 -9.54 4.59
N PHE A 156 -7.94 -10.05 3.95
CA PHE A 156 -9.25 -9.40 4.00
C PHE A 156 -9.89 -9.44 5.38
N ARG A 157 -9.68 -10.50 6.16
CA ARG A 157 -10.12 -10.56 7.56
C ARG A 157 -9.46 -9.46 8.39
N GLU A 158 -8.14 -9.29 8.29
CA GLU A 158 -7.42 -8.24 9.02
C GLU A 158 -7.84 -6.83 8.56
N LEU A 159 -8.03 -6.61 7.26
CA LEU A 159 -8.56 -5.34 6.75
C LEU A 159 -9.96 -5.03 7.28
N THR A 160 -10.81 -6.04 7.38
CA THR A 160 -12.16 -5.90 7.95
C THR A 160 -12.09 -5.54 9.43
N ALA A 161 -11.19 -6.17 10.19
CA ALA A 161 -10.96 -5.83 11.60
C ALA A 161 -10.45 -4.40 11.77
N LEU A 162 -9.53 -3.94 10.90
CA LEU A 162 -9.06 -2.55 10.88
C LEU A 162 -10.17 -1.56 10.54
N ALA A 163 -11.01 -1.86 9.55
CA ALA A 163 -12.14 -1.03 9.17
C ALA A 163 -13.17 -0.91 10.32
N GLN A 164 -13.51 -2.03 10.96
CA GLN A 164 -14.39 -2.05 12.14
C GLN A 164 -13.78 -1.30 13.32
N CYS A 165 -12.47 -1.40 13.52
CA CYS A 165 -11.76 -0.62 14.52
C CYS A 165 -11.93 0.87 14.24
N ALA A 166 -11.77 1.31 13.00
CA ALA A 166 -11.91 2.72 12.59
C ALA A 166 -13.33 3.29 12.71
N GLU A 167 -14.36 2.44 12.80
CA GLU A 167 -15.76 2.85 13.00
C GLU A 167 -16.10 3.12 14.48
N ARG A 168 -15.25 2.73 15.43
CA ARG A 168 -15.52 2.92 16.85
C ARG A 168 -15.44 4.41 17.22
N PRO A 169 -16.29 4.92 18.12
CA PRO A 169 -16.23 6.34 18.54
C PRO A 169 -14.89 6.76 19.14
N GLU A 170 -14.23 5.85 19.84
CA GLU A 170 -12.90 6.00 20.41
C GLU A 170 -11.77 5.76 19.39
N ALA A 171 -12.09 5.39 18.15
CA ALA A 171 -11.11 5.19 17.11
C ALA A 171 -10.58 6.52 16.60
N GLY A 172 -9.27 6.65 16.62
CA GLY A 172 -8.58 7.90 16.29
C GLY A 172 -7.50 8.21 17.31
N GLY A 173 -7.15 9.47 17.40
CA GLY A 173 -6.05 9.97 18.21
C GLY A 173 -4.84 10.32 17.36
N LEU A 174 -4.13 11.35 17.81
CA LEU A 174 -2.98 11.88 17.10
C LEU A 174 -1.83 10.87 17.17
N THR A 175 -1.00 10.88 16.14
CA THR A 175 0.31 10.24 16.18
C THR A 175 1.41 11.31 16.08
N PRO A 176 2.68 11.00 16.41
CA PRO A 176 3.77 11.99 16.36
C PRO A 176 3.83 12.79 15.06
N SER A 177 3.60 12.14 13.90
CA SER A 177 3.57 12.81 12.61
C SER A 177 2.42 13.81 12.41
N ASP A 178 1.36 13.79 13.21
CA ASP A 178 0.26 14.77 13.18
C ASP A 178 0.59 16.06 13.96
N VAL A 179 1.55 15.99 14.89
CA VAL A 179 1.96 17.09 15.78
C VAL A 179 3.46 17.39 15.69
N ASP A 180 4.06 17.14 14.53
CA ASP A 180 5.50 17.21 14.27
C ASP A 180 6.17 18.55 14.70
N LEU A 181 5.39 19.63 14.76
CA LEU A 181 5.85 20.93 15.29
C LEU A 181 6.27 20.90 16.77
N LEU A 182 5.81 19.91 17.54
CA LEU A 182 6.01 19.78 18.98
C LEU A 182 6.93 18.62 19.38
N GLN A 183 7.36 17.76 18.43
CA GLN A 183 8.22 16.59 18.66
C GLN A 183 7.74 15.68 19.81
N LEU A 184 6.43 15.46 19.93
CA LEU A 184 5.85 14.62 20.97
C LEU A 184 5.94 13.13 20.61
N SER A 185 6.23 12.30 21.60
CA SER A 185 6.10 10.85 21.52
C SER A 185 4.63 10.41 21.58
N GLN A 186 4.34 9.17 21.17
CA GLN A 186 2.98 8.64 21.27
C GLN A 186 2.50 8.59 22.74
N ASP A 187 3.38 8.25 23.68
CA ASP A 187 3.04 8.19 25.11
C ASP A 187 2.62 9.57 25.66
N GLU A 188 3.32 10.64 25.25
CA GLU A 188 2.96 12.02 25.64
C GLU A 188 1.63 12.45 25.02
N ILE A 189 1.37 12.07 23.75
CA ILE A 189 0.10 12.35 23.09
C ILE A 189 -1.05 11.65 23.82
N ASP A 190 -0.88 10.36 24.13
CA ASP A 190 -1.90 9.55 24.79
C ASP A 190 -2.17 10.07 26.21
N GLU A 191 -1.14 10.53 26.94
CA GLU A 191 -1.28 11.21 28.24
C GLU A 191 -2.14 12.47 28.11
N PHE A 192 -1.85 13.35 27.15
CA PHE A 192 -2.63 14.57 26.92
C PHE A 192 -4.08 14.28 26.51
N GLU A 193 -4.32 13.28 25.67
CA GLU A 193 -5.68 12.89 25.28
C GLU A 193 -6.48 12.36 26.49
N SER A 194 -5.81 11.66 27.42
CA SER A 194 -6.44 11.16 28.65
C SER A 194 -6.75 12.26 29.69
N ASP A 195 -5.91 13.30 29.77
CA ASP A 195 -6.11 14.43 30.69
C ASP A 195 -7.23 15.39 30.23
N LEU A 196 -7.58 15.37 28.94
CA LEU A 196 -8.58 16.25 28.32
C LEU A 196 -9.96 15.60 28.15
N SER A 197 -10.10 14.30 28.44
CA SER A 197 -11.36 13.54 28.38
C SER A 197 -12.11 13.50 29.72
#